data_AF-A0A2V9IJS1-F1
#
_entry.id   AF-A0A2V9IJS1-F1
#
_cell.length_a   1.000
_cell.length_b   1.000
_cell.length_c   1.000
_cell.angle_alpha   90.00
_cell.angle_beta   90.00
_cell.angle_gamma   90.00
#
_symmetry.space_group_name_H-M   'P 1'
#
loop_
_entity.id
_entity.type
_entity.pdbx_description
1 polymer ?
#
loop_
_entity_poly.entity_id
_entity_poly.type
_entity_poly.pdbx_seq_one_letter_code
_entity_poly.pdbx_strand_id
1 'polypeptide(L)' 'MKGKPEVMEVLTEMLKEELGAISQYFLHSEMCDNWGYTRLSEFIKKQAIGEMKHAEII' A
#
# COMPACT_ATOMS: atom_id res chain seq x y z
N MET A 1 12.47 21.62 12.19
CA MET A 1 13.47 20.72 12.81
C MET A 1 14.09 19.88 11.71
N LYS A 2 15.41 19.64 11.72
CA LYS A 2 16.01 18.62 10.83
C LYS A 2 15.90 17.27 11.55
N GLY A 3 15.30 16.27 10.90
CA GLY A 3 15.18 14.92 11.43
C GLY A 3 16.55 14.24 11.57
N LYS A 4 16.63 13.21 12.41
CA LYS A 4 17.84 12.38 12.52
C LYS A 4 18.02 11.56 11.23
N PRO A 5 19.21 11.55 10.60
CA PRO A 5 19.42 10.83 9.34
C PRO A 5 18.99 9.36 9.36
N GLU A 6 19.26 8.65 10.47
CA GLU A 6 18.94 7.23 10.62
C GLU A 6 17.41 7.00 10.68
N VAL A 7 16.66 7.95 11.24
CA VAL A 7 15.20 7.88 11.28
C VAL A 7 14.64 8.15 9.88
N MET A 8 15.20 9.11 9.14
CA MET A 8 14.76 9.40 7.78
C MET A 8 14.98 8.23 6.82
N GLU A 9 16.08 7.50 6.99
CA GLU A 9 16.37 6.30 6.18
C GLU A 9 15.33 5.20 6.40
N VAL A 10 14.98 4.91 7.65
CA VAL A 10 13.95 3.93 8.00
C VAL A 10 12.57 4.35 7.46
N LEU A 11 12.18 5.61 7.66
CA LEU A 11 10.91 6.12 7.15
C LEU A 11 10.83 6.06 5.61
N THR A 12 11.95 6.31 4.93
CA THR A 12 12.01 6.20 3.46
C THR A 12 11.80 4.76 2.99
N GLU A 13 12.41 3.78 3.68
CA GLU A 13 12.20 2.38 3.31
C GLU A 13 10.77 1.93 3.63
N MET A 14 10.20 2.32 4.78
CA MET A 14 8.80 2.05 5.12
C MET A 14 7.85 2.64 4.06
N LEU A 15 8.06 3.90 3.65
CA LEU A 15 7.26 4.52 2.60
C LEU A 15 7.35 3.74 1.27
N LYS A 16 8.54 3.24 0.93
CA LYS A 16 8.73 2.43 -0.27
C LYS A 16 8.00 1.09 -0.19
N GLU A 17 7.99 0.45 0.98
CA GLU A 17 7.21 -0.78 1.22
C GLU A 17 5.71 -0.52 1.03
N GLU A 18 5.17 0.56 1.62
CA GLU A 18 3.75 0.91 1.48
C GLU A 18 3.37 1.21 0.01
N LEU A 19 4.20 1.95 -0.73
CA LEU A 19 3.96 2.21 -2.15
C LEU A 19 3.97 0.92 -3.00
N GLY A 20 4.83 -0.03 -2.64
CA GLY A 20 4.84 -1.37 -3.21
C GLY A 20 3.54 -2.13 -2.92
N ALA A 21 3.10 -2.14 -1.67
CA ALA A 21 1.88 -2.80 -1.23
C ALA A 21 0.63 -2.22 -1.89
N ILE A 22 0.53 -0.88 -2.00
CA ILE A 22 -0.55 -0.18 -2.73
C ILE A 22 -0.66 -0.72 -4.16
N SER A 23 0.46 -0.72 -4.88
CA SER A 23 0.50 -1.14 -6.28
C SER A 23 0.14 -2.62 -6.43
N GLN A 24 0.67 -3.47 -5.54
CA GLN A 24 0.41 -4.90 -5.53
C GLN A 24 -1.06 -5.22 -5.25
N TYR A 25 -1.63 -4.66 -4.19
CA TYR A 25 -3.02 -4.92 -3.83
C TYR A 25 -3.99 -4.35 -4.85
N PHE A 26 -3.70 -3.18 -5.42
CA PHE A 26 -4.53 -2.66 -6.50
C PHE A 26 -4.56 -3.62 -7.70
N LEU A 27 -3.39 -4.06 -8.18
CA LEU A 27 -3.30 -5.03 -9.27
C LEU A 27 -4.01 -6.35 -8.94
N HIS A 28 -3.79 -6.89 -7.74
CA HIS A 28 -4.44 -8.12 -7.30
C HIS A 28 -5.97 -8.00 -7.22
N SER A 29 -6.49 -6.86 -6.81
CA SER A 29 -7.93 -6.59 -6.82
C SER A 29 -8.48 -6.65 -8.26
N GLU A 30 -7.86 -5.95 -9.20
CA GLU A 30 -8.31 -5.94 -10.60
C GLU A 30 -8.20 -7.34 -11.24
N MET A 31 -7.15 -8.12 -10.91
CA MET A 31 -7.04 -9.52 -11.32
C MET A 31 -8.17 -10.40 -10.76
N CYS A 32 -8.49 -10.25 -9.47
CA CYS A 32 -9.56 -11.00 -8.82
C CYS A 32 -10.92 -10.66 -9.44
N ASP A 33 -11.16 -9.39 -9.76
CA ASP A 33 -12.39 -8.95 -10.43
C ASP A 33 -12.53 -9.58 -11.82
N ASN A 34 -11.45 -9.54 -12.61
CA ASN A 34 -11.41 -10.16 -13.93
C ASN A 34 -11.64 -11.68 -13.89
N TRP A 35 -11.25 -12.37 -12.81
CA TRP A 35 -11.53 -13.80 -12.61
C TRP A 35 -12.90 -14.10 -12.00
N GLY A 36 -13.71 -13.08 -11.73
CA GLY A 36 -15.05 -13.23 -11.14
C GLY A 36 -15.08 -13.38 -9.63
N TYR A 37 -13.95 -13.20 -8.93
CA TYR A 37 -13.86 -13.21 -7.47
C TYR A 37 -14.20 -11.83 -6.87
N THR A 38 -15.38 -11.31 -7.16
CA THR A 38 -15.79 -9.93 -6.85
C THR A 38 -15.67 -9.58 -5.36
N ARG A 39 -16.12 -10.47 -4.46
CA ARG A 39 -15.99 -10.27 -3.00
C ARG A 39 -14.52 -10.17 -2.55
N LEU A 40 -13.63 -10.95 -3.16
CA LEU A 40 -12.20 -10.91 -2.85
C LEU A 40 -11.57 -9.65 -3.41
N SER A 41 -11.94 -9.25 -4.63
CA SER A 41 -11.51 -7.98 -5.23
C SER A 41 -11.85 -6.79 -4.33
N GLU A 42 -13.11 -6.66 -3.89
CA GLU A 42 -13.52 -5.58 -3.00
C GLU A 42 -12.74 -5.54 -1.69
N PHE A 43 -12.45 -6.72 -1.12
CA PHE A 43 -11.65 -6.82 0.10
C PHE A 43 -10.22 -6.33 -0.14
N ILE A 44 -9.56 -6.80 -1.20
CA ILE A 44 -8.18 -6.43 -1.53
C ILE A 44 -8.10 -4.94 -1.90
N LYS A 45 -9.09 -4.39 -2.60
CA LYS A 45 -9.15 -2.95 -2.91
C LYS A 45 -9.19 -2.09 -1.66
N LYS A 46 -9.92 -2.54 -0.62
CA LYS A 46 -9.93 -1.88 0.69
C LYS A 46 -8.56 -1.94 1.38
N GLN A 47 -7.81 -3.03 1.21
CA GLN A 47 -6.43 -3.11 1.71
C GLN A 47 -5.51 -2.11 1.00
N ALA A 48 -5.57 -2.02 -0.35
CA ALA A 48 -4.79 -1.03 -1.09
C ALA A 48 -5.04 0.42 -0.61
N ILE A 49 -6.29 0.77 -0.31
CA ILE A 49 -6.65 2.08 0.26
C ILE A 49 -6.14 2.22 1.71
N GLY A 50 -6.06 1.12 2.47
CA GLY A 50 -5.44 1.10 3.80
C GLY A 50 -3.96 1.52 3.72
N GLU A 51 -3.20 0.89 2.82
CA GLU A 51 -1.77 1.19 2.64
C GLU A 51 -1.55 2.62 2.11
N MET A 52 -2.48 3.18 1.30
CA MET A 52 -2.43 4.61 0.93
C MET A 52 -2.48 5.53 2.16
N LYS A 53 -3.26 5.18 3.18
CA LYS A 53 -3.34 5.95 4.43
C LYS A 53 -2.12 5.75 5.32
N HIS A 54 -1.53 4.55 5.32
CA HIS A 54 -0.25 4.32 6.00
C HIS A 54 0.85 5.15 5.36
N ALA A 55 0.95 5.16 4.03
CA ALA A 55 1.89 5.99 3.29
C ALA A 55 1.72 7.50 3.55
N GLU A 56 0.50 8.00 3.75
CA GLU A 56 0.23 9.43 4.02
C GLU A 56 0.76 9.90 5.39
N ILE A 57 0.87 8.99 6.36
CA ILE A 57 1.28 9.33 7.74
C ILE A 57 2.75 9.04 8.05
N ILE A 58 3.47 8.40 7.12
CA ILE A 58 4.92 8.16 7.19
C ILE A 58 5.68 9.41 6.76
#